data_AF-A0A382WU21-F1
#
_entry.id   AF-A0A382WU21-F1
#
_cell.length_a   1.000
_cell.length_b   1.000
_cell.length_c   1.000
_cell.angle_alpha   90.00
_cell.angle_beta   90.00
_cell.angle_gamma   90.00
#
_symmetry.space_group_name_H-M   'P 1'
#
loop_
_entity.id
_entity.type
_entity.pdbx_description
1 polymer ?
#
loop_
_entity_poly.entity_id
_entity_poly.type
_entity_poly.pdbx_seq_one_letter_code
_entity_poly.pdbx_strand_id
1 'polypeptide(L)'
;MRQRLINSSIFLAILFVICYFFSEYIYGFLVEPYADAVKNDDIDRRLIFTALQETFLTYLKVSFFAAFFITSPFILIQVWKFIAPGLYNHEKKAIMPYLILTPVLFLLGGMLVYYLIMPLAFKFFLSFESVGINTNLPI
;
A
#
# COMPACT_ATOMS: atom_id res chain seq x y z
N MET A 1 -25.32 -1.45 14.95
CA MET A 1 -24.02 -2.13 14.69
C MET A 1 -23.98 -2.86 13.35
N ARG A 2 -24.94 -3.74 13.02
CA ARG A 2 -24.94 -4.56 11.79
C ARG A 2 -24.89 -3.76 10.47
N GLN A 3 -25.70 -2.71 10.34
CA GLN A 3 -25.74 -1.89 9.12
C GLN A 3 -24.44 -1.12 8.83
N ARG A 4 -23.67 -0.76 9.86
CA ARG A 4 -22.42 -0.01 9.67
C ARG A 4 -21.29 -0.91 9.15
N LEU A 5 -21.22 -2.14 9.64
CA LEU A 5 -20.27 -3.17 9.18
C LEU A 5 -20.59 -3.60 7.74
N ILE A 6 -21.87 -3.77 7.43
CA ILE A 6 -22.36 -4.10 6.08
C ILE A 6 -22.04 -2.97 5.10
N ASN A 7 -22.28 -1.71 5.48
CA ASN A 7 -21.97 -0.57 4.62
C ASN A 7 -20.45 -0.44 4.36
N SER A 8 -19.60 -0.63 5.38
CA SER A 8 -18.14 -0.62 5.19
C SER A 8 -17.66 -1.77 4.31
N SER A 9 -18.24 -2.96 4.43
CA SER A 9 -17.89 -4.11 3.59
C SER A 9 -18.34 -3.93 2.13
N ILE A 10 -19.53 -3.37 1.90
CA ILE A 10 -20.02 -3.04 0.55
C ILE A 10 -19.14 -1.97 -0.09
N PHE A 11 -18.77 -0.92 0.66
CA PHE A 11 -17.91 0.13 0.16
C PHE A 11 -16.52 -0.41 -0.22
N LEU A 12 -15.96 -1.28 0.62
CA LEU A 12 -14.71 -1.99 0.32
C LEU A 12 -14.84 -2.87 -0.93
N ALA A 13 -15.94 -3.60 -1.09
CA ALA A 13 -16.16 -4.45 -2.25
C ALA A 13 -16.28 -3.63 -3.55
N ILE A 14 -16.98 -2.50 -3.53
CA ILE A 14 -17.09 -1.59 -4.68
C ILE A 14 -15.71 -1.01 -5.03
N LEU A 15 -14.97 -0.52 -4.03
CA LEU A 15 -13.62 -0.01 -4.22
C LEU A 15 -12.65 -1.08 -4.72
N PHE A 16 -12.79 -2.32 -4.27
CA PHE A 16 -12.02 -3.45 -4.76
C PHE A 16 -12.24 -3.70 -6.25
N VAL A 17 -13.50 -3.71 -6.70
CA VAL A 17 -13.81 -3.88 -8.12
C VAL A 17 -13.23 -2.72 -8.94
N ILE A 18 -13.35 -1.48 -8.47
CA ILE A 18 -12.77 -0.31 -9.15
C ILE A 18 -11.23 -0.43 -9.20
N CYS A 19 -10.56 -0.74 -8.09
CA CYS A 19 -9.11 -0.90 -8.08
C CYS A 19 -8.64 -2.09 -8.91
N TYR A 20 -9.47 -3.12 -9.07
CA TYR A 20 -9.16 -4.25 -9.95
C TYR A 20 -9.14 -3.83 -11.42
N PHE A 21 -10.09 -2.99 -11.86
CA PHE A 21 -10.05 -2.39 -13.20
C PHE A 21 -8.82 -1.49 -13.42
N PHE A 22 -8.35 -0.81 -12.38
CA PHE A 22 -7.15 0.04 -12.42
C PHE A 22 -5.86 -0.68 -11.98
N SER A 23 -5.89 -2.02 -11.84
CA SER A 23 -4.77 -2.78 -11.27
C SER A 23 -3.47 -2.65 -12.08
N GLU A 24 -3.57 -2.55 -13.40
CA GLU A 24 -2.42 -2.33 -14.30
C GLU A 24 -1.74 -0.98 -14.03
N TYR A 25 -2.50 0.09 -13.84
CA TYR A 25 -1.98 1.42 -13.51
C TYR A 25 -1.31 1.44 -12.12
N ILE A 26 -1.96 0.81 -11.12
CA ILE A 26 -1.42 0.73 -9.76
C ILE A 26 -0.13 -0.09 -9.75
N TYR A 27 -0.10 -1.19 -10.50
CA TYR A 27 1.10 -2.01 -10.65
C TYR A 27 2.23 -1.25 -11.32
N GLY A 28 1.95 -0.50 -12.41
CA GLY A 28 2.92 0.37 -13.06
C GLY A 28 3.52 1.40 -12.10
N PHE A 29 2.68 2.05 -11.29
CA PHE A 29 3.12 3.01 -10.27
C PHE A 29 3.99 2.37 -9.17
N LEU A 30 3.70 1.13 -8.77
CA LEU A 30 4.52 0.38 -7.80
C LEU A 30 5.88 -0.06 -8.37
N VAL A 31 5.93 -0.36 -9.66
CA VAL A 31 7.15 -0.84 -10.35
C VAL A 31 8.06 0.32 -10.79
N GLU A 32 7.52 1.53 -10.96
CA GLU A 32 8.29 2.74 -11.32
C GLU A 32 9.54 2.99 -10.42
N PRO A 33 9.45 2.98 -9.08
CA PRO A 33 10.62 3.18 -8.21
C PRO A 33 11.60 1.99 -8.23
N TYR A 34 11.14 0.79 -8.60
CA TYR A 34 12.02 -0.34 -8.88
C TYR A 34 12.76 -0.16 -10.21
N ALA A 35 12.05 0.27 -11.25
CA ALA A 35 12.61 0.52 -12.56
C ALA A 35 13.67 1.63 -12.51
N ASP A 36 13.46 2.70 -11.73
CA ASP A 36 14.45 3.76 -11.53
C ASP A 36 15.68 3.27 -10.74
N ALA A 37 15.47 2.49 -9.68
CA ALA A 37 16.55 1.90 -8.89
C ALA A 37 17.42 0.91 -9.69
N VAL A 38 16.83 0.20 -10.65
CA VAL A 38 17.54 -0.78 -11.49
C VAL A 38 18.14 -0.14 -12.75
N LYS A 39 17.67 1.03 -13.19
CA LYS A 39 18.18 1.73 -14.39
C LYS A 39 19.66 2.11 -14.32
N ASN A 40 20.23 2.15 -13.12
CA ASN A 40 21.64 2.46 -12.88
C ASN A 40 22.54 1.21 -12.79
N ASP A 41 21.96 0.01 -12.84
CA ASP A 41 22.67 -1.27 -12.94
C ASP A 41 22.62 -1.73 -14.41
N ASP A 42 23.77 -2.06 -15.00
CA ASP A 42 24.00 -2.42 -16.42
C ASP A 42 23.33 -3.75 -16.86
N ILE A 43 22.32 -4.22 -16.12
CA ILE A 43 21.63 -5.49 -16.35
C ILE A 43 20.18 -5.16 -16.69
N ASP A 44 19.79 -5.42 -17.94
CA ASP A 44 18.42 -5.34 -18.45
C ASP A 44 17.54 -6.38 -17.73
N ARG A 45 17.17 -6.06 -16.48
CA ARG A 45 16.32 -6.91 -15.64
C ARG A 45 14.87 -6.76 -16.09
N ARG A 46 14.54 -7.48 -17.16
CA ARG A 46 13.15 -7.67 -17.56
C ARG A 46 12.40 -8.43 -16.46
N LEU A 47 11.28 -7.87 -16.02
CA LEU A 47 10.27 -8.61 -15.26
C LEU A 47 9.74 -9.73 -16.16
N ILE A 48 10.24 -10.95 -15.95
CA ILE A 48 9.77 -12.13 -16.65
C ILE A 48 8.59 -12.70 -15.86
N PHE A 49 7.39 -12.57 -16.41
CA PHE A 49 6.22 -13.26 -15.90
C PHE A 49 6.32 -14.73 -16.31
N THR A 50 6.72 -15.59 -15.37
CA THR A 50 6.97 -17.02 -15.63
C THR A 50 5.67 -17.80 -15.83
N ALA A 51 4.54 -17.33 -15.29
CA ALA A 51 3.22 -17.94 -15.49
C ALA A 51 2.08 -16.89 -15.52
N LEU A 52 1.13 -17.07 -16.45
CA LEU A 52 -0.11 -16.26 -16.54
C LEU A 52 -0.89 -16.22 -15.21
N GLN A 53 -0.84 -17.31 -14.44
CA GLN A 53 -1.49 -17.41 -13.13
C GLN A 53 -0.84 -16.51 -12.07
N GLU A 54 0.48 -16.32 -12.13
CA GLU A 54 1.21 -15.45 -11.19
C GLU A 54 0.88 -13.98 -11.45
N THR A 55 0.78 -13.57 -12.72
CA THR A 55 0.38 -12.21 -13.10
C THR A 55 -1.03 -11.90 -12.59
N PHE A 56 -1.99 -12.82 -12.78
CA PHE A 56 -3.34 -12.66 -12.26
C PHE A 56 -3.37 -12.52 -10.73
N LEU A 57 -2.67 -13.39 -10.00
CA LEU A 57 -2.61 -13.31 -8.54
C LEU A 57 -1.92 -12.04 -8.05
N THR A 58 -0.95 -11.53 -8.81
CA THR A 58 -0.25 -10.28 -8.50
C THR A 58 -1.22 -9.10 -8.63
N TYR A 59 -1.93 -8.98 -9.74
CA TYR A 59 -2.93 -7.92 -9.92
C TYR A 59 -4.06 -8.01 -8.89
N LEU A 60 -4.51 -9.22 -8.55
CA LEU A 60 -5.52 -9.43 -7.51
C LEU A 60 -5.02 -8.94 -6.13
N LYS A 61 -3.77 -9.27 -5.75
CA LYS A 61 -3.18 -8.80 -4.50
C LYS A 61 -3.02 -7.29 -4.50
N VAL A 62 -2.49 -6.71 -5.57
CA VAL A 62 -2.27 -5.27 -5.69
C VAL A 62 -3.59 -4.51 -5.61
N SER A 63 -4.62 -4.94 -6.34
CA SER A 63 -5.94 -4.31 -6.28
C SER A 63 -6.57 -4.43 -4.91
N PHE A 64 -6.39 -5.56 -4.22
CA PHE A 64 -6.88 -5.75 -2.85
C PHE A 64 -6.22 -4.80 -1.87
N PHE A 65 -4.89 -4.72 -1.88
CA PHE A 65 -4.15 -3.82 -1.01
C PHE A 65 -4.43 -2.35 -1.33
N ALA A 66 -4.52 -1.97 -2.60
CA ALA A 66 -4.84 -0.61 -3.00
C ALA A 66 -6.26 -0.22 -2.60
N ALA A 67 -7.25 -1.09 -2.83
CA ALA A 67 -8.61 -0.86 -2.38
C ALA A 67 -8.69 -0.75 -0.86
N PHE A 68 -7.98 -1.61 -0.14
CA PHE A 68 -7.91 -1.53 1.32
C PHE A 68 -7.27 -0.23 1.79
N PHE A 69 -6.18 0.22 1.14
CA PHE A 69 -5.50 1.47 1.44
C PHE A 69 -6.43 2.68 1.23
N ILE A 70 -7.18 2.72 0.12
CA ILE A 70 -8.15 3.79 -0.16
C ILE A 70 -9.36 3.71 0.79
N THR A 71 -9.78 2.51 1.16
CA THR A 71 -10.93 2.30 2.09
C THR A 71 -10.54 2.55 3.55
N SER A 72 -9.27 2.40 3.91
CA SER A 72 -8.72 2.62 5.26
C SER A 72 -9.16 3.95 5.88
N PRO A 73 -8.95 5.14 5.28
CA PRO A 73 -9.38 6.41 5.88
C PRO A 73 -10.88 6.43 6.19
N PHE A 74 -11.72 5.82 5.34
CA PHE A 74 -13.16 5.70 5.59
C PHE A 74 -13.48 4.75 6.75
N ILE A 75 -12.81 3.60 6.83
CA ILE A 75 -12.95 2.65 7.94
C ILE A 75 -12.53 3.30 9.25
N LEU A 76 -11.42 4.04 9.28
CA LEU A 76 -10.96 4.72 10.49
C LEU A 76 -11.97 5.76 10.97
N ILE A 77 -12.57 6.56 10.07
CA ILE A 77 -13.66 7.47 10.43
C ILE A 77 -14.87 6.71 11.00
N GLN A 78 -15.24 5.58 10.39
CA GLN A 78 -16.34 4.73 10.84
C GLN A 78 -16.09 4.13 12.23
N VAL A 79 -14.84 3.70 12.51
CA VAL A 79 -14.39 3.16 13.80
C VAL A 79 -14.40 4.24 14.88
N TRP A 80 -13.86 5.44 14.60
CA TRP A 80 -13.93 6.56 15.55
C TRP A 80 -15.37 6.99 15.84
N LYS A 81 -16.25 6.98 14.85
CA LYS A 81 -17.69 7.24 15.03
C LYS A 81 -18.39 6.15 15.85
N PHE A 82 -17.81 4.95 15.96
CA PHE A 82 -18.27 3.89 16.87
C PHE A 82 -17.76 4.10 18.30
N ILE A 83 -16.57 4.69 18.48
CA ILE A 83 -15.98 5.03 19.78
C ILE A 83 -16.63 6.29 20.38
N ALA A 84 -16.92 7.30 19.55
CA ALA A 84 -17.55 8.56 19.94
C ALA A 84 -18.85 8.48 20.77
N PRO A 85 -19.78 7.51 20.58
CA PRO A 85 -20.95 7.36 21.45
C PRO A 85 -20.62 6.87 22.87
N GLY A 86 -19.43 6.29 23.09
CA GLY A 86 -18.97 5.86 24.42
C GLY A 86 -18.30 6.97 25.24
N LEU A 87 -18.12 8.16 24.68
CA LEU A 87 -17.37 9.25 25.30
C LEU A 87 -18.26 10.43 25.71
N TYR A 88 -17.96 11.04 26.86
CA TYR A 88 -18.72 12.16 27.43
C TYR A 88 -18.79 13.35 26.44
N ASN A 89 -19.95 14.00 26.37
CA ASN A 89 -20.23 15.09 25.41
C ASN A 89 -19.24 16.27 25.46
N HIS A 90 -18.53 16.45 26.59
CA HIS A 90 -17.50 17.47 26.76
C HIS A 90 -16.17 17.14 26.03
N GLU A 91 -15.87 15.85 25.78
CA GLU A 91 -14.61 15.43 25.12
C GLU A 91 -14.75 15.26 23.60
N LYS A 92 -15.99 15.22 23.08
CA LYS A 92 -16.26 15.16 21.62
C LYS A 92 -15.57 16.28 20.84
N LYS A 93 -15.38 17.46 21.45
CA LYS A 93 -14.71 18.60 20.81
C LYS A 93 -13.19 18.40 20.66
N ALA A 94 -12.56 17.66 21.59
CA ALA A 94 -11.14 17.31 21.52
C ALA A 94 -10.85 16.18 20.51
N ILE A 95 -11.84 15.33 20.23
CA ILE A 95 -11.72 14.22 19.26
C ILE A 95 -11.95 14.67 17.81
N MET A 96 -12.66 15.78 17.60
CA MET A 96 -12.89 16.33 16.25
C MET A 96 -11.60 16.53 15.43
N PRO A 97 -10.51 17.14 15.95
CA PRO A 97 -9.26 17.26 15.20
C PRO A 97 -8.61 15.89 14.95
N TYR A 98 -8.65 14.96 15.92
CA TYR A 98 -8.11 13.61 15.76
C TYR A 98 -8.79 12.83 14.62
N LEU A 99 -10.09 13.03 14.43
CA LEU A 99 -10.85 12.38 13.34
C LEU A 99 -10.33 12.75 11.95
N ILE A 100 -9.85 13.98 11.78
CA ILE A 100 -9.27 14.48 10.52
C ILE A 100 -7.77 14.15 10.46
N LEU A 101 -7.06 14.23 11.59
CA LEU A 101 -5.64 13.92 11.66
C LEU A 101 -5.35 12.48 11.27
N THR A 102 -6.22 11.54 11.66
CA THR A 102 -6.01 10.11 11.44
C THR A 102 -5.90 9.74 9.94
N PRO A 103 -6.86 10.09 9.05
CA PRO A 103 -6.73 9.82 7.63
C PRO A 103 -5.57 10.60 6.98
N VAL A 104 -5.28 11.83 7.43
CA VAL A 104 -4.12 12.60 6.94
C VAL A 104 -2.81 11.89 7.29
N LEU A 105 -2.67 11.40 8.52
CA LEU A 105 -1.48 10.69 8.98
C LEU A 105 -1.32 9.34 8.26
N PHE A 106 -2.43 8.67 7.94
CA PHE A 106 -2.42 7.45 7.14
C PHE A 106 -1.92 7.70 5.71
N LEU A 107 -2.40 8.77 5.06
CA LEU A 107 -1.92 9.17 3.73
C LEU A 107 -0.45 9.60 3.75
N LEU A 108 -0.03 10.38 4.77
CA LEU A 108 1.36 10.75 5.00
C LEU A 108 2.25 9.52 5.20
N GLY A 109 1.78 8.53 5.96
CA GLY A 109 2.48 7.25 6.15
C GLY A 109 2.66 6.50 4.83
N GLY A 110 1.61 6.41 4.01
CA GLY A 110 1.70 5.80 2.67
C GLY A 110 2.68 6.53 1.76
N MET A 111 2.66 7.85 1.78
CA MET A 111 3.59 8.68 1.02
C MET A 111 5.05 8.44 1.47
N LEU A 112 5.29 8.40 2.79
CA LEU A 112 6.62 8.12 3.35
C LEU A 112 7.12 6.73 2.93
N VAL A 113 6.26 5.71 2.96
CA VAL A 113 6.63 4.35 2.54
C VAL A 113 7.03 4.32 1.07
N TYR A 114 6.25 4.97 0.19
CA TYR A 114 6.51 4.99 -1.24
C TYR A 114 7.79 5.76 -1.60
N TYR A 115 7.98 6.96 -1.07
CA TYR A 115 9.11 7.83 -1.46
C TYR A 115 10.41 7.57 -0.70
N LEU A 116 10.35 7.04 0.53
CA LEU A 116 11.54 6.89 1.38
C LEU A 116 11.91 5.43 1.62
N ILE A 117 10.95 4.62 2.08
CA ILE A 117 11.22 3.24 2.50
C ILE A 117 11.47 2.34 1.29
N MET A 118 10.65 2.46 0.25
CA MET A 118 10.78 1.63 -0.94
C MET A 118 12.14 1.78 -1.66
N PRO A 119 12.66 2.98 -1.97
CA PRO A 119 13.98 3.10 -2.58
C PRO A 119 15.11 2.66 -1.64
N LEU A 120 14.97 2.87 -0.33
CA LEU A 120 15.95 2.39 0.65
C LEU A 120 15.97 0.85 0.69
N ALA A 121 14.79 0.21 0.65
CA ALA A 121 14.65 -1.24 0.59
C ALA A 121 15.27 -1.80 -0.68
N PHE A 122 14.99 -1.21 -1.86
CA PHE A 122 15.62 -1.66 -3.11
C PHE A 122 17.13 -1.50 -3.10
N LYS A 123 17.68 -0.37 -2.62
CA LYS A 123 19.13 -0.19 -2.46
C LYS A 123 19.74 -1.23 -1.50
N PHE A 124 19.06 -1.54 -0.42
CA PHE A 124 19.48 -2.58 0.52
C PHE A 124 19.52 -3.95 -0.17
N PHE A 125 18.43 -4.38 -0.82
CA PHE A 125 18.38 -5.67 -1.52
C PHE A 125 19.41 -5.78 -2.66
N LEU A 126 19.60 -4.73 -3.46
CA LEU A 126 20.63 -4.69 -4.51
C LEU A 126 22.05 -4.76 -3.94
N SER A 127 22.30 -4.13 -2.79
CA SER A 127 23.59 -4.23 -2.09
C SER A 127 23.90 -5.67 -1.66
N PHE A 128 22.90 -6.42 -1.17
CA PHE A 128 23.07 -7.84 -0.84
C PHE A 128 23.39 -8.70 -2.08
N GLU A 129 22.80 -8.37 -3.22
CA GLU A 129 23.09 -9.06 -4.48
C GLU A 129 24.52 -8.77 -4.98
N SER A 130 24.95 -7.51 -4.93
CA SER A 130 26.29 -7.09 -5.35
C SER A 130 27.40 -7.72 -4.49
N VAL A 131 27.19 -7.91 -3.18
CA VAL A 131 28.14 -8.61 -2.31
C VAL A 131 28.35 -10.06 -2.77
N GLY A 132 27.32 -10.73 -3.28
CA GLY A 132 27.43 -12.10 -3.81
C GLY A 132 28.29 -12.22 -5.07
N ILE A 133 28.34 -11.19 -5.91
CA ILE A 133 29.16 -11.15 -7.14
C ILE A 133 30.64 -10.89 -6.81
N ASN A 134 30.92 -10.09 -5.78
CA ASN A 134 32.28 -9.74 -5.37
C ASN A 134 32.95 -10.79 -4.46
N THR A 135 32.21 -11.76 -3.92
CA THR A 135 32.76 -12.91 -3.19
C THR A 135 33.13 -14.09 -4.10
N ASN A 136 33.71 -13.81 -5.28
CA ASN A 136 34.59 -14.77 -5.95
C ASN A 136 35.91 -14.86 -5.16
N LEU A 137 35.85 -15.42 -3.96
CA LEU A 137 37.04 -15.91 -3.27
C LEU A 137 37.62 -17.04 -4.13
N PRO A 138 38.90 -16.97 -4.53
CA PRO A 138 39.56 -18.07 -5.20
C PRO A 138 39.80 -19.18 -4.17
N ILE A 139 38.83 -20.09 -4.05
CA ILE A 139 39.06 -21.47 -3.64
C ILE A 139 38.37 -22.42 -4.63
#